data_AF-A0A967LCD8-F1
#
_entry.id   AF-A0A967LCD8-F1
#
_cell.length_a   1.000
_cell.length_b   1.000
_cell.length_c   1.000
_cell.angle_alpha   90.00
_cell.angle_beta   90.00
_cell.angle_gamma   90.00
#
_symmetry.space_group_name_H-M   'P 1'
#
loop_
_entity.id
_entity.type
_entity.pdbx_description
1 polymer ?
#
loop_
_entity_poly.entity_id
_entity_poly.type
_entity_poly.pdbx_seq_one_letter_code
_entity_poly.pdbx_strand_id
1 'polypeptide(L)'
;MFLGLTGEGTVRFSDDFHSGRRIEAPGQPFVLAASSGEAGAVILHNGRVLAHRATPLSRRELGTRYVIGQQGNIDGEYWDGEVAELLVYDRQLSEGELAVVGKTLATKYGIPFGSEAGPGLPRSPELLALASVCHVLLNSNEFLYVD
;
A
#
# COMPACT_ATOMS: atom_id res chain seq x y z
N MET A 1 9.62 -13.61 5.62
CA MET A 1 8.97 -12.31 5.34
C MET A 1 7.99 -12.04 6.47
N PHE A 2 7.88 -10.79 6.94
CA PHE A 2 6.99 -10.43 8.03
C PHE A 2 6.38 -9.07 7.73
N LEU A 3 5.06 -8.97 7.64
CA LEU A 3 4.37 -7.68 7.59
C LEU A 3 3.51 -7.53 8.84
N GLY A 4 3.90 -6.63 9.72
CA GLY A 4 3.19 -6.43 10.98
C GLY A 4 3.79 -5.32 11.82
N LEU A 5 3.17 -5.09 12.98
CA LEU A 5 3.64 -4.12 13.96
C LEU A 5 4.73 -4.73 14.85
N THR A 6 5.66 -3.90 15.30
CA THR A 6 6.61 -4.22 16.38
C THR A 6 6.04 -3.79 17.73
N GLY A 7 6.68 -4.19 18.83
CA GLY A 7 6.33 -3.69 20.18
C GLY A 7 6.42 -2.16 20.32
N GLU A 8 7.16 -1.50 19.42
CA GLU A 8 7.26 -0.04 19.34
C GLU A 8 6.17 0.59 18.44
N GLY A 9 5.23 -0.19 17.92
CA GLY A 9 4.16 0.31 17.03
C GLY A 9 4.65 0.77 15.66
N THR A 10 5.89 0.48 15.27
CA THR A 10 6.37 0.64 13.88
C THR A 10 5.97 -0.57 13.05
N VAL A 11 5.80 -0.38 11.75
CA VAL A 11 5.58 -1.50 10.82
C VAL A 11 6.94 -2.08 10.43
N ARG A 12 7.09 -3.39 10.47
CA ARG A 12 8.20 -4.08 9.81
C ARG A 12 7.66 -4.88 8.65
N PHE A 13 8.33 -4.78 7.49
CA PHE A 13 8.08 -5.61 6.30
C PHE A 13 9.15 -6.72 6.13
N SER A 14 10.35 -6.45 6.66
CA SER A 14 11.44 -7.41 6.81
C SER A 14 12.45 -6.90 7.82
N ASP A 15 13.41 -7.73 8.23
CA ASP A 15 14.46 -7.30 9.17
C ASP A 15 15.32 -6.15 8.63
N ASP A 16 15.42 -5.99 7.31
CA ASP A 16 16.11 -4.88 6.65
C ASP A 16 15.18 -3.73 6.22
N PHE A 17 13.87 -3.79 6.48
CA PHE A 17 12.93 -2.73 6.08
C PHE A 17 11.75 -2.58 7.03
N HIS A 18 11.68 -1.42 7.67
CA HIS A 18 10.65 -1.03 8.61
C HIS A 18 10.24 0.44 8.41
N SER A 19 9.09 0.83 8.95
CA SER A 19 8.72 2.23 9.06
C SER A 19 9.55 2.91 10.14
N GLY A 20 9.94 4.16 9.88
CA GLY A 20 10.50 5.04 10.90
C GLY A 20 9.41 5.73 11.75
N ARG A 21 8.16 5.69 11.29
CA ARG A 21 7.00 6.28 11.97
C ARG A 21 6.15 5.17 12.60
N ARG A 22 5.68 5.44 13.82
CA ARG A 22 4.71 4.60 14.55
C ARG A 22 3.31 4.75 13.94
N ILE A 23 2.50 3.70 14.07
CA ILE A 23 1.06 3.74 13.86
C ILE A 23 0.41 3.87 15.25
N GLU A 24 -0.35 4.95 15.43
CA GLU A 24 -1.16 5.18 16.63
C GLU A 24 -2.62 4.89 16.29
N ALA A 25 -3.00 3.61 16.38
CA ALA A 25 -4.38 3.17 16.09
C ALA A 25 -4.83 1.97 16.97
N PRO A 26 -4.60 1.98 18.30
CA PRO A 26 -5.03 0.87 19.14
C PRO A 26 -6.56 0.69 19.06
N GLY A 27 -7.00 -0.53 18.77
CA GLY A 27 -8.43 -0.90 18.70
C GLY A 27 -9.21 -0.31 17.53
N GLN A 28 -8.56 0.35 16.56
CA GLN A 28 -9.20 0.86 15.36
C GLN A 28 -8.86 -0.03 14.16
N PRO A 29 -9.83 -0.38 13.29
CA PRO A 29 -9.53 -1.12 12.08
C PRO A 29 -8.71 -0.24 11.12
N PHE A 30 -7.72 -0.83 10.46
CA PHE A 30 -6.86 -0.14 9.50
C PHE A 30 -6.48 -1.04 8.33
N VAL A 31 -6.06 -0.42 7.23
CA VAL A 31 -5.47 -1.09 6.08
C VAL A 31 -3.96 -0.90 6.11
N LEU A 32 -3.22 -2.01 6.15
CA LEU A 32 -1.78 -2.03 6.01
C LEU A 32 -1.40 -2.71 4.70
N ALA A 33 -0.47 -2.12 3.96
CA ALA A 33 0.03 -2.69 2.73
C ALA A 33 1.54 -2.52 2.63
N ALA A 34 2.20 -3.47 1.96
CA ALA A 34 3.60 -3.34 1.59
C ALA A 34 3.84 -4.07 0.26
N SER A 35 4.80 -3.57 -0.51
CA SER A 35 5.13 -4.09 -1.83
C SER A 35 6.63 -3.97 -2.06
N SER A 36 7.23 -4.95 -2.72
CA SER A 36 8.63 -4.91 -3.10
C SER A 36 8.90 -5.63 -4.41
N GLY A 37 9.85 -5.09 -5.19
CA GLY A 37 10.28 -5.59 -6.49
C GLY A 37 11.27 -4.63 -7.14
N GLU A 38 11.37 -4.66 -8.46
CA GLU A 38 12.34 -3.87 -9.23
C GLU A 38 12.24 -2.35 -8.97
N ALA A 39 11.04 -1.84 -8.68
CA ALA A 39 10.83 -0.43 -8.37
C ALA A 39 11.16 -0.04 -6.91
N GLY A 40 11.67 -0.98 -6.10
CA GLY A 40 12.05 -0.73 -4.71
C GLY A 40 11.15 -1.42 -3.68
N ALA A 41 10.95 -0.80 -2.53
CA ALA A 41 10.03 -1.28 -1.49
C ALA A 41 9.27 -0.13 -0.84
N VAL A 42 8.01 -0.37 -0.50
CA VAL A 42 7.11 0.62 0.12
C VAL A 42 6.24 0.00 1.20
N ILE A 43 5.92 0.77 2.24
CA ILE A 43 4.95 0.44 3.30
C ILE A 43 3.92 1.56 3.35
N LEU A 44 2.64 1.20 3.31
CA LEU A 44 1.51 2.14 3.39
C LEU A 44 0.59 1.77 4.55
N HIS A 45 0.09 2.80 5.24
CA HIS A 45 -0.96 2.68 6.25
C HIS A 45 -2.11 3.61 5.90
N ASN A 46 -3.31 3.05 5.73
CA ASN A 46 -4.52 3.77 5.30
C ASN A 46 -4.26 4.65 4.05
N GLY A 47 -3.45 4.15 3.11
CA GLY A 47 -3.07 4.85 1.89
C GLY A 47 -1.94 5.87 2.03
N ARG A 48 -1.42 6.15 3.24
CA ARG A 48 -0.25 7.01 3.44
C ARG A 48 1.04 6.21 3.42
N VAL A 49 2.03 6.63 2.63
CA VAL A 49 3.39 6.07 2.66
C VAL A 49 4.03 6.31 4.03
N LEU A 50 4.40 5.24 4.71
CA LEU A 50 5.13 5.27 5.99
C LEU A 50 6.64 5.13 5.81
N ALA A 51 7.06 4.38 4.79
CA ALA A 51 8.43 4.23 4.38
C ALA A 51 8.48 3.82 2.92
N HIS A 52 9.52 4.28 2.23
CA HIS A 52 9.87 3.84 0.89
C HIS A 52 11.39 3.72 0.79
N ARG A 53 11.86 2.92 -0.16
CA ARG A 53 13.25 2.91 -0.59
C ARG A 53 13.36 2.49 -2.05
N ALA A 54 14.42 2.91 -2.72
CA ALA A 54 14.65 2.64 -4.14
C ALA A 54 15.09 1.19 -4.43
N THR A 55 15.40 0.39 -3.42
CA THR A 55 15.89 -0.99 -3.58
C THR A 55 14.89 -2.02 -3.07
N PRO A 56 14.79 -3.20 -3.71
CA PRO A 56 13.92 -4.27 -3.22
C PRO A 56 14.33 -4.73 -1.82
N LEU A 57 13.48 -5.55 -1.20
CA LEU A 57 13.88 -6.36 -0.06
C LEU A 57 15.11 -7.19 -0.41
N SER A 58 16.06 -7.28 0.51
CA SER A 58 17.20 -8.19 0.35
C SER A 58 16.70 -9.63 0.19
N ARG A 59 17.49 -10.50 -0.46
CA ARG A 59 17.11 -11.90 -0.69
C ARG A 59 16.65 -12.59 0.61
N ARG A 60 15.55 -13.33 0.54
CA ARG A 60 14.92 -13.99 1.70
C ARG A 60 15.00 -15.50 1.58
N GLU A 61 15.16 -16.13 2.74
CA GLU A 61 14.89 -17.57 2.89
C GLU A 61 13.38 -17.78 2.96
N LEU A 62 12.84 -18.48 1.96
CA LEU A 62 11.42 -18.79 1.83
C LEU A 62 11.12 -20.28 2.08
N GLY A 63 12.11 -21.05 2.52
CA GLY A 63 11.98 -22.48 2.80
C GLY A 63 11.29 -22.81 4.14
N THR A 64 10.89 -21.81 4.92
CA THR A 64 10.22 -22.01 6.21
C THR A 64 8.69 -21.99 6.06
N ARG A 65 7.98 -22.45 7.10
CA ARG A 65 6.51 -22.43 7.13
C ARG A 65 6.00 -20.99 7.05
N TYR A 66 5.02 -20.76 6.18
CA TYR A 66 4.25 -19.51 6.16
C TYR A 66 3.24 -19.48 7.31
N VAL A 67 3.25 -18.40 8.07
CA VAL A 67 2.38 -18.17 9.23
C VAL A 67 1.70 -16.81 9.10
N ILE A 68 0.48 -16.70 9.62
CA ILE A 68 -0.25 -15.43 9.75
C ILE A 68 -0.24 -15.07 11.23
N GLY A 69 0.08 -13.82 11.55
CA GLY A 69 0.04 -13.33 12.93
C GLY A 69 1.15 -13.88 13.82
N GLN A 70 2.28 -14.30 13.26
CA GLN A 70 3.47 -14.70 14.02
C GLN A 70 4.73 -14.18 13.33
N GLN A 71 5.72 -13.75 14.11
CA GLN A 71 7.04 -13.42 13.57
C GLN A 71 7.85 -14.70 13.31
N GLY A 72 7.85 -15.17 12.06
CA GLY A 72 8.73 -16.26 11.63
C GLY A 72 8.51 -17.55 12.44
N ASN A 73 9.59 -18.07 13.02
CA ASN A 73 9.58 -19.28 13.86
C ASN A 73 9.78 -18.97 15.35
N ILE A 74 9.63 -17.70 15.77
CA ILE A 74 9.80 -17.29 17.16
C ILE A 74 8.51 -17.61 17.93
N ASP A 75 8.65 -18.35 19.03
CA ASP A 75 7.56 -18.71 19.94
C ASP A 75 7.39 -17.60 20.99
N GLY A 76 6.58 -16.59 20.67
CA GLY A 76 6.31 -15.48 21.60
C GLY A 76 5.88 -14.16 20.95
N GLU A 77 6.12 -13.99 19.65
CA GLU A 77 5.72 -12.77 18.94
C GLU A 77 4.51 -13.02 18.05
N TYR A 78 3.33 -12.85 18.65
CA TYR A 78 2.05 -13.07 17.99
C TYR A 78 1.31 -11.75 17.76
N TRP A 79 0.55 -11.72 16.67
CA TRP A 79 -0.45 -10.68 16.46
C TRP A 79 -1.54 -10.82 17.52
N ASP A 80 -1.75 -9.76 18.28
CA ASP A 80 -2.82 -9.64 19.25
C ASP A 80 -3.91 -8.72 18.69
N GLY A 81 -4.86 -9.33 17.98
CA GLY A 81 -5.97 -8.62 17.35
C GLY A 81 -6.62 -9.43 16.24
N GLU A 82 -7.54 -8.78 15.53
CA GLU A 82 -8.31 -9.41 14.46
C GLU A 82 -7.68 -9.12 13.08
N VAL A 83 -7.79 -10.10 12.17
CA VAL A 83 -7.42 -9.93 10.75
C VAL A 83 -8.66 -10.24 9.93
N ALA A 84 -9.27 -9.21 9.35
CA ALA A 84 -10.50 -9.36 8.57
C ALA A 84 -10.26 -9.95 7.17
N GLU A 85 -9.15 -9.58 6.52
CA GLU A 85 -8.80 -10.02 5.16
C GLU A 85 -7.29 -9.91 4.91
N LEU A 86 -6.74 -10.86 4.14
CA LEU A 86 -5.34 -10.87 3.71
C LEU A 86 -5.26 -11.13 2.20
N LEU A 87 -4.56 -10.25 1.49
CA LEU A 87 -4.28 -10.38 0.05
C LEU A 87 -2.77 -10.47 -0.18
N VAL A 88 -2.36 -11.46 -0.97
CA VAL A 88 -0.94 -11.69 -1.32
C VAL A 88 -0.83 -11.82 -2.84
N TYR A 89 0.15 -11.13 -3.42
CA TYR A 89 0.37 -11.07 -4.86
C TYR A 89 1.73 -11.69 -5.21
N ASP A 90 1.81 -12.29 -6.39
CA ASP A 90 3.02 -12.90 -6.97
C ASP A 90 3.93 -11.89 -7.69
N ARG A 91 3.50 -10.63 -7.76
CA ARG A 91 4.23 -9.51 -8.35
C ARG A 91 4.22 -8.28 -7.47
N GLN A 92 5.13 -7.35 -7.76
CA GLN A 92 5.10 -6.01 -7.19
C GLN A 92 3.84 -5.27 -7.66
N LEU A 93 3.07 -4.74 -6.72
CA LEU A 93 2.05 -3.73 -6.99
C LEU A 93 2.71 -2.33 -6.92
N SER A 94 2.36 -1.46 -7.86
CA SER A 94 2.68 -0.04 -7.83
C SER A 94 1.92 0.68 -6.71
N GLU A 95 2.37 1.90 -6.35
CA GLU A 95 1.66 2.72 -5.35
C GLU A 95 0.21 3.00 -5.75
N GLY A 96 -0.06 3.22 -7.04
CA GLY A 96 -1.42 3.41 -7.55
C GLY A 96 -2.29 2.17 -7.37
N GLU A 97 -1.76 0.98 -7.67
CA GLU A 97 -2.47 -0.29 -7.45
C GLU A 97 -2.72 -0.56 -5.97
N LEU A 98 -1.73 -0.31 -5.10
CA LEU A 98 -1.89 -0.43 -3.65
C LEU A 98 -2.95 0.54 -3.12
N ALA A 99 -3.02 1.75 -3.66
CA ALA A 99 -4.06 2.71 -3.31
C ALA A 99 -5.46 2.23 -3.74
N VAL A 100 -5.59 1.66 -4.93
CA VAL A 100 -6.87 1.10 -5.41
C VAL A 100 -7.32 -0.10 -4.58
N VAL A 101 -6.42 -1.07 -4.34
CA VAL A 101 -6.72 -2.25 -3.51
C VAL A 101 -7.05 -1.83 -2.08
N GLY A 102 -6.22 -0.97 -1.49
CA GLY A 102 -6.43 -0.50 -0.13
C GLY A 102 -7.73 0.29 0.03
N LYS A 103 -8.09 1.15 -0.94
CA LYS A 103 -9.36 1.88 -0.93
C LYS A 103 -10.56 0.94 -1.04
N THR A 104 -10.43 -0.14 -1.81
CA THR A 104 -11.47 -1.16 -1.94
C THR A 104 -11.73 -1.85 -0.60
N LEU A 105 -10.67 -2.32 0.07
CA LEU A 105 -10.77 -2.90 1.42
C LEU A 105 -11.32 -1.90 2.43
N ALA A 106 -10.81 -0.68 2.42
CA ALA A 106 -11.24 0.34 3.35
C ALA A 106 -12.73 0.69 3.18
N THR A 107 -13.21 0.77 1.94
CA THR A 107 -14.64 0.97 1.64
C THR A 107 -15.47 -0.21 2.16
N LYS A 108 -15.03 -1.44 1.92
CA LYS A 108 -15.70 -2.67 2.38
C LYS A 108 -15.86 -2.72 3.90
N TYR A 109 -14.86 -2.27 4.63
CA TYR A 109 -14.80 -2.35 6.10
C TYR A 109 -15.09 -1.03 6.81
N GLY A 110 -15.48 0.03 6.09
CA GLY A 110 -15.76 1.34 6.69
C GLY A 110 -14.55 2.04 7.32
N ILE A 111 -13.34 1.77 6.82
CA ILE A 111 -12.09 2.32 7.33
C ILE A 111 -11.77 3.65 6.63
N PRO A 112 -11.34 4.70 7.36
CA PRO A 112 -10.82 5.91 6.73
C PRO A 112 -9.58 5.65 5.87
N PHE A 113 -9.55 6.14 4.61
CA PHE A 113 -8.47 5.83 3.65
C PHE A 113 -8.08 7.02 2.75
N GLY A 114 -6.78 7.31 2.68
CA GLY A 114 -6.16 8.46 1.99
C GLY A 114 -6.35 9.79 2.74
N SER A 115 -5.69 10.92 2.42
CA SER A 115 -4.36 11.24 1.92
C SER A 115 -4.01 12.56 2.63
N GLU A 116 -2.83 12.74 3.25
CA GLU A 116 -2.28 14.10 3.11
C GLU A 116 -2.07 14.23 1.62
N ALA A 117 -2.68 15.23 0.99
CA ALA A 117 -2.42 15.50 -0.40
C ALA A 117 -0.90 15.72 -0.55
N GLY A 118 -0.14 14.68 -0.87
CA GLY A 118 1.03 14.87 -1.72
C GLY A 118 0.52 15.66 -2.90
N PRO A 119 1.21 16.72 -3.36
CA PRO A 119 0.64 17.67 -4.30
C PRO A 119 0.08 16.86 -5.44
N GLY A 120 -1.25 16.69 -5.46
CA GLY A 120 -1.92 16.19 -6.64
C GLY A 120 -1.38 17.08 -7.72
N LEU A 121 -0.87 16.50 -8.82
CA LEU A 121 -0.50 17.26 -10.02
C LEU A 121 -1.39 18.48 -10.04
N PRO A 122 -0.85 19.71 -9.88
CA PRO A 122 -1.69 20.87 -9.67
C PRO A 122 -2.80 20.75 -10.68
N ARG A 123 -4.05 20.68 -10.19
CA ARG A 123 -5.23 20.60 -11.05
C ARG A 123 -5.37 21.96 -11.70
N SER A 124 -4.39 22.25 -12.54
CA SER A 124 -4.28 23.48 -13.26
C SER A 124 -5.51 23.52 -14.16
N PRO A 125 -6.05 24.71 -14.42
CA PRO A 125 -7.18 24.86 -15.34
C PRO A 125 -6.97 24.10 -16.65
N GLU A 126 -5.72 24.00 -17.12
CA GLU A 126 -5.32 23.29 -18.33
C GLU A 126 -5.51 21.77 -18.22
N LEU A 127 -5.15 21.17 -17.08
CA LEU A 127 -5.28 19.72 -16.86
C LEU A 127 -6.75 19.31 -16.71
N LEU A 128 -7.56 20.17 -16.07
CA LEU A 128 -9.02 19.98 -15.98
C LEU A 128 -9.70 20.18 -17.34
N ALA A 129 -9.25 21.16 -18.12
CA ALA A 129 -9.74 21.37 -19.48
C ALA A 129 -9.40 20.17 -20.37
N LEU A 130 -8.17 19.66 -20.31
CA LEU A 130 -7.77 18.45 -21.04
C LEU A 130 -8.62 17.23 -20.63
N ALA A 131 -8.82 17.01 -19.34
CA ALA A 131 -9.66 15.92 -18.85
C ALA A 131 -11.12 16.05 -19.35
N SER A 132 -11.66 17.27 -19.38
CA SER A 132 -12.99 17.56 -19.93
C SER A 132 -13.07 17.26 -21.43
N VAL A 133 -12.06 17.67 -22.21
CA VAL A 133 -11.95 17.39 -23.64
C VAL A 133 -11.85 15.88 -23.90
N CYS A 134 -10.98 15.16 -23.18
CA CYS A 134 -10.87 13.71 -23.30
C CYS A 134 -12.20 13.01 -22.96
N HIS A 135 -12.93 13.48 -21.95
CA HIS A 135 -14.23 12.93 -21.60
C HIS A 135 -15.27 13.13 -22.72
N VAL A 136 -15.28 14.29 -23.36
CA VAL A 136 -16.14 14.54 -24.52
C VAL A 136 -15.74 13.63 -25.69
N LEU A 137 -14.46 13.58 -26.06
CA LEU A 137 -13.97 12.80 -27.20
C LEU A 137 -14.27 11.29 -27.05
N LEU A 138 -14.08 10.73 -25.85
CA LEU A 138 -14.35 9.32 -25.55
C LEU A 138 -15.85 9.00 -25.58
N ASN A 139 -16.72 9.96 -25.22
CA ASN A 139 -18.17 9.78 -25.29
C ASN A 139 -18.71 10.01 -26.72
N SER A 140 -18.01 10.80 -27.54
CA SER A 140 -18.41 11.11 -28.91
C SER A 140 -18.03 10.03 -29.94
N ASN A 141 -17.28 8.98 -29.56
CA ASN A 141 -16.70 7.98 -30.47
C ASN A 141 -15.94 8.62 -31.66
N GLU A 142 -15.32 9.77 -31.45
CA GLU A 142 -14.50 10.42 -32.47
C GLU A 142 -13.07 9.87 -32.45
N PHE A 143 -12.56 9.46 -33.61
CA PHE A 143 -11.16 9.11 -33.76
C PHE A 143 -10.31 10.37 -33.85
N LEU A 144 -9.41 10.57 -32.89
CA LEU A 144 -8.42 11.62 -32.97
C LEU A 144 -7.30 11.17 -33.91
N TYR A 145 -7.17 11.80 -35.07
CA TYR A 145 -6.00 11.66 -35.91
C TYR A 145 -4.96 12.66 -35.41
N VAL A 146 -3.82 12.15 -34.93
CA VAL A 146 -2.67 12.96 -34.56
C VAL A 146 -1.61 12.71 -35.62
N ASP A 147 -1.21 13.77 -36.32
CA ASP A 147 -0.16 13.78 -37.33
C ASP A 147 1.24 13.56 -36.73
#